data_AF-A0A9P7DK88-F1
#
_entry.id   AF-A0A9P7DK88-F1
#
_cell.length_a   1.000
_cell.length_b   1.000
_cell.length_c   1.000
_cell.angle_alpha   90.00
_cell.angle_beta   90.00
_cell.angle_gamma   90.00
#
_symmetry.space_group_name_H-M   'P 1'
#
loop_
_entity.id
_entity.type
_entity.pdbx_description
1 polymer ?
#
loop_
_entity_poly.entity_id
_entity_poly.type
_entity_poly.pdbx_seq_one_letter_code
_entity_poly.pdbx_strand_id
1 'polypeptide(L)'
;MDFQKGERQMNMDYVLSQALNYKTDGISRAITFYDINCQYNKYLKDRIASSMYLSIPTGMDIIPGIGLWHVHGHQDSCFVRYASNFIYGTGRIDGEIMETLWVPLNIISPLARGMGTPHRKEVLDYQMNDCNFMKMIRIIKSLSRKLKEAIKGAAESKLAFYNLNETANPDMVILWEAEETLAHENRAKDSTAMDIYEVWLEREVSSFIGFPAGLTILLYSSNKKTAGVAPVAGSKSP
;
A
#
# COMPACT_ATOMS: atom_id res chain seq x y z
N MET A 1 -11.81 17.37 -9.01
CA MET A 1 -11.87 17.02 -10.44
C MET A 1 -13.12 16.18 -10.64
N ASP A 2 -14.02 16.60 -11.52
CA ASP A 2 -15.19 15.81 -11.89
C ASP A 2 -14.84 15.02 -13.16
N PHE A 3 -14.75 13.70 -13.06
CA PHE A 3 -14.25 12.88 -14.16
C PHE A 3 -15.33 12.65 -15.21
N GLN A 4 -15.11 13.12 -16.44
CA GLN A 4 -16.11 13.09 -17.52
C GLN A 4 -16.69 11.69 -17.81
N LYS A 5 -15.98 10.60 -17.49
CA LYS A 5 -16.42 9.19 -17.67
C LYS A 5 -15.71 8.25 -16.68
N GLY A 6 -15.63 8.64 -15.41
CA GLY A 6 -14.88 7.90 -14.39
C GLY A 6 -13.36 8.04 -14.51
N GLU A 7 -12.61 7.22 -13.77
CA GLU A 7 -11.15 7.28 -13.62
C GLU A 7 -10.38 6.79 -14.86
N ARG A 8 -10.57 7.47 -15.99
CA ARG A 8 -9.72 7.26 -17.16
C ARG A 8 -8.28 7.61 -16.80
N GLN A 9 -7.33 6.77 -17.24
CA GLN A 9 -5.91 6.98 -16.98
C GLN A 9 -5.44 8.39 -17.38
N MET A 10 -5.92 8.95 -18.51
CA MET A 10 -5.58 10.32 -18.92
C MET A 10 -5.92 11.40 -17.87
N ASN A 11 -7.02 11.21 -17.12
CA ASN A 11 -7.41 12.16 -16.08
C ASN A 11 -6.47 12.02 -14.88
N MET A 12 -6.10 10.80 -14.53
CA MET A 12 -5.16 10.50 -13.44
C MET A 12 -3.75 10.96 -13.79
N ASP A 13 -3.32 10.79 -15.04
CA ASP A 13 -2.03 11.28 -15.55
C ASP A 13 -1.94 12.79 -15.39
N TYR A 14 -3.00 13.54 -15.75
CA TYR A 14 -3.07 14.98 -15.54
C TYR A 14 -3.02 15.35 -14.07
N VAL A 15 -3.84 14.73 -13.22
CA VAL A 15 -3.85 15.00 -11.77
C VAL A 15 -2.49 14.74 -11.14
N LEU A 16 -1.85 13.62 -11.49
CA LEU A 16 -0.54 13.26 -11.00
C LEU A 16 0.52 14.26 -11.48
N SER A 17 0.56 14.58 -12.77
CA SER A 17 1.45 15.59 -13.34
C SER A 17 1.32 16.91 -12.59
N GLN A 18 0.10 17.44 -12.45
CA GLN A 18 -0.10 18.72 -11.76
C GLN A 18 0.29 18.66 -10.29
N ALA A 19 -0.01 17.55 -9.60
CA ALA A 19 0.38 17.37 -8.20
C ALA A 19 1.91 17.32 -8.03
N LEU A 20 2.61 16.59 -8.91
CA LEU A 20 4.07 16.45 -8.85
C LEU A 20 4.80 17.72 -9.24
N ASN A 21 4.22 18.63 -10.04
CA ASN A 21 4.85 19.92 -10.38
C ASN A 21 4.48 21.05 -9.41
N TYR A 22 3.60 20.82 -8.43
CA TYR A 22 3.14 21.87 -7.53
C TYR A 22 3.98 21.92 -6.24
N LYS A 23 4.89 22.91 -6.17
CA LYS A 23 5.72 23.19 -4.97
C LYS A 23 6.54 21.99 -4.48
N THR A 24 7.13 21.26 -5.41
CA THR A 24 7.94 20.07 -5.17
C THR A 24 9.44 20.30 -5.40
N ASP A 25 9.88 21.56 -5.50
CA ASP A 25 11.30 21.90 -5.67
C ASP A 25 12.14 21.25 -4.56
N GLY A 26 13.18 20.52 -4.98
CA GLY A 26 14.06 19.77 -4.06
C GLY A 26 13.55 18.39 -3.62
N ILE A 27 12.36 17.97 -4.06
CA ILE A 27 11.84 16.62 -3.81
C ILE A 27 12.25 15.70 -4.96
N SER A 28 13.09 14.70 -4.67
CA SER A 28 13.57 13.72 -5.65
C SER A 28 12.75 12.42 -5.69
N ARG A 29 11.81 12.22 -4.76
CA ARG A 29 11.07 10.97 -4.63
C ARG A 29 9.61 11.23 -4.32
N ALA A 30 8.72 10.63 -5.10
CA ALA A 30 7.28 10.63 -4.89
C ALA A 30 6.77 9.20 -4.76
N ILE A 31 6.10 8.90 -3.65
CA ILE A 31 5.43 7.61 -3.44
C ILE A 31 3.95 7.81 -3.74
N THR A 32 3.42 7.09 -4.72
CA THR A 32 2.02 7.20 -5.15
C THR A 32 1.23 6.01 -4.66
N PHE A 33 0.05 6.23 -4.09
CA PHE A 33 -0.88 5.15 -3.76
C PHE A 33 -2.07 5.20 -4.71
N TYR A 34 -2.34 4.08 -5.37
CA TYR A 34 -3.49 3.90 -6.24
C TYR A 34 -3.82 2.41 -6.33
N ASP A 35 -5.10 2.04 -6.25
CA ASP A 35 -5.52 0.64 -6.17
C ASP A 35 -4.96 -0.18 -7.32
N ILE A 36 -4.98 0.38 -8.53
CA ILE A 36 -4.51 -0.29 -9.73
C ILE A 36 -3.08 0.09 -10.13
N ASN A 37 -2.22 0.51 -9.19
CA ASN A 37 -0.86 0.95 -9.51
C ASN A 37 -0.02 -0.13 -10.22
N CYS A 38 -0.28 -1.41 -9.95
CA CYS A 38 0.36 -2.53 -10.66
C CYS A 38 0.02 -2.59 -12.16
N GLN A 39 -1.04 -1.90 -12.60
CA GLN A 39 -1.43 -1.74 -14.01
C GLN A 39 -1.13 -0.34 -14.52
N TYR A 40 -1.56 0.69 -13.77
CA TYR A 40 -1.48 2.09 -14.14
C TYR A 40 -0.04 2.57 -14.39
N ASN A 41 0.90 2.18 -13.51
CA ASN A 41 2.27 2.67 -13.56
C ASN A 41 3.10 2.08 -14.72
N LYS A 42 2.69 0.93 -15.30
CA LYS A 42 3.46 0.23 -16.34
C LYS A 42 3.81 1.10 -17.54
N TYR A 43 2.84 1.90 -18.00
CA TYR A 43 3.00 2.79 -19.16
C TYR A 43 2.95 4.27 -18.77
N LEU A 44 3.06 4.60 -17.48
CA LEU A 44 2.91 5.99 -17.03
C LEU A 44 3.98 6.90 -17.65
N LYS A 45 5.24 6.46 -17.65
CA LYS A 45 6.36 7.22 -18.24
C LYS A 45 6.15 7.44 -19.73
N ASP A 46 5.73 6.42 -20.47
CA ASP A 46 5.44 6.51 -21.90
C ASP A 46 4.29 7.47 -22.19
N ARG A 47 3.19 7.36 -21.43
CA ARG A 47 2.04 8.27 -21.57
C ARG A 47 2.43 9.72 -21.33
N ILE A 48 3.23 9.99 -20.29
CA ILE A 48 3.71 11.34 -19.98
C ILE A 48 4.65 11.85 -21.08
N ALA A 49 5.61 11.04 -21.52
CA ALA A 49 6.55 11.40 -22.58
C ALA A 49 5.86 11.65 -23.94
N SER A 50 4.75 10.95 -24.22
CA SER A 50 3.96 11.13 -25.44
C SER A 50 3.06 12.38 -25.44
N SER A 51 2.91 13.05 -24.30
CA SER A 51 2.00 14.18 -24.13
C SER A 51 2.75 15.51 -24.16
N MET A 52 2.21 16.50 -24.87
CA MET A 52 2.72 17.88 -24.86
C MET A 52 2.31 18.68 -23.61
N TYR A 53 1.40 18.14 -22.79
CA TYR A 53 0.80 18.86 -21.64
C TYR A 53 1.18 18.29 -20.28
N LEU A 54 1.88 17.16 -20.25
CA LEU A 54 2.24 16.46 -19.01
C LEU A 54 3.75 16.50 -18.82
N SER A 55 4.16 16.64 -17.57
CA SER A 55 5.56 16.60 -17.19
C SER A 55 5.70 16.01 -15.79
N ILE A 56 6.85 15.42 -15.51
CA ILE A 56 7.30 15.09 -14.16
C ILE A 56 8.55 15.93 -13.90
N PRO A 57 8.75 16.48 -12.69
CA PRO A 57 9.99 17.14 -12.36
C PRO A 57 11.22 16.29 -12.68
N THR A 58 12.24 16.93 -13.26
CA THR A 58 13.45 16.23 -13.69
C THR A 58 14.14 15.59 -12.49
N GLY A 59 14.48 14.30 -12.60
CA GLY A 59 15.14 13.55 -11.54
C GLY A 59 14.22 13.07 -10.41
N MET A 60 12.89 13.19 -10.56
CA MET A 60 11.94 12.65 -9.59
C MET A 60 11.65 11.17 -9.84
N ASP A 61 11.93 10.33 -8.85
CA ASP A 61 11.57 8.92 -8.83
C ASP A 61 10.12 8.74 -8.36
N ILE A 62 9.30 8.09 -9.18
CA ILE A 62 7.93 7.71 -8.83
C ILE A 62 7.93 6.26 -8.37
N ILE A 63 7.59 6.02 -7.10
CA ILE A 63 7.47 4.69 -6.52
C ILE A 63 5.99 4.36 -6.37
N PRO A 64 5.47 3.39 -7.15
CA PRO A 64 4.07 2.98 -7.04
C PRO A 64 3.86 2.11 -5.78
N GLY A 65 2.79 2.41 -5.06
CA GLY A 65 2.24 1.62 -3.96
C GLY A 65 0.76 1.35 -4.16
N ILE A 66 0.25 0.30 -3.53
CA ILE A 66 -1.16 -0.04 -3.44
C ILE A 66 -1.55 -0.02 -1.96
N GLY A 67 -2.75 0.45 -1.63
CA GLY A 67 -3.24 0.44 -0.26
C GLY A 67 -3.15 -0.95 0.37
N LEU A 68 -2.80 -1.02 1.64
CA LEU A 68 -2.47 -2.28 2.32
C LEU A 68 -3.68 -3.25 2.34
N TRP A 69 -4.90 -2.72 2.40
CA TRP A 69 -6.10 -3.55 2.26
C TRP A 69 -6.33 -4.01 0.83
N HIS A 70 -6.16 -3.12 -0.15
CA HIS A 70 -6.40 -3.42 -1.57
C HIS A 70 -5.39 -4.39 -2.17
N VAL A 71 -4.11 -4.30 -1.77
CA VAL A 71 -3.06 -5.13 -2.36
C VAL A 71 -3.31 -6.62 -2.16
N HIS A 72 -4.01 -7.02 -1.09
CA HIS A 72 -4.40 -8.41 -0.86
C HIS A 72 -5.50 -8.93 -1.82
N GLY A 73 -6.19 -8.03 -2.53
CA GLY A 73 -7.13 -8.37 -3.60
C GLY A 73 -6.47 -8.52 -4.97
N HIS A 74 -5.16 -8.26 -5.07
CA HIS A 74 -4.39 -8.41 -6.30
C HIS A 74 -3.74 -9.81 -6.38
N GLN A 75 -3.03 -10.09 -7.47
CA GLN A 75 -2.17 -11.26 -7.56
C GLN A 75 -1.10 -11.26 -6.44
N ASP A 76 -0.68 -12.44 -6.00
CA ASP A 76 0.20 -12.60 -4.83
C ASP A 76 1.48 -11.76 -4.94
N SER A 77 2.08 -11.71 -6.14
CA SER A 77 3.29 -10.93 -6.38
C SER A 77 3.11 -9.42 -6.21
N CYS A 78 1.88 -8.89 -6.25
CA CYS A 78 1.67 -7.47 -5.99
C CYS A 78 1.96 -7.10 -4.53
N PHE A 79 1.86 -8.05 -3.60
CA PHE A 79 2.05 -7.78 -2.18
C PHE A 79 3.45 -7.23 -1.90
N VAL A 80 4.50 -7.98 -2.26
CA VAL A 80 5.89 -7.58 -2.03
C VAL A 80 6.31 -6.39 -2.91
N ARG A 81 5.72 -6.29 -4.10
CA ARG A 81 6.04 -5.26 -5.10
C ARG A 81 5.37 -3.91 -4.87
N TYR A 82 4.27 -3.83 -4.12
CA TYR A 82 3.48 -2.58 -4.00
C TYR A 82 2.93 -2.29 -2.60
N ALA A 83 2.96 -3.23 -1.65
CA ALA A 83 2.50 -2.92 -0.29
C ALA A 83 3.41 -1.88 0.38
N SER A 84 2.80 -0.97 1.15
CA SER A 84 3.51 0.12 1.83
C SER A 84 4.64 -0.36 2.74
N ASN A 85 4.50 -1.53 3.35
CA ASN A 85 5.48 -2.12 4.27
C ASN A 85 6.83 -2.44 3.62
N PHE A 86 6.88 -2.62 2.29
CA PHE A 86 8.11 -2.94 1.54
C PHE A 86 8.68 -1.71 0.81
N ILE A 87 8.14 -0.51 1.03
CA ILE A 87 8.62 0.72 0.41
C ILE A 87 9.35 1.56 1.46
N TYR A 88 10.62 1.84 1.26
CA TYR A 88 11.35 2.72 2.17
C TYR A 88 10.78 4.14 2.20
N GLY A 89 10.56 4.66 3.41
CA GLY A 89 10.10 6.02 3.68
C GLY A 89 8.58 6.21 3.75
N THR A 90 7.77 5.19 3.45
CA THR A 90 6.29 5.26 3.62
C THR A 90 5.87 5.30 5.09
N GLY A 91 6.62 4.62 5.95
CA GLY A 91 6.18 4.29 7.30
C GLY A 91 4.99 3.32 7.29
N ARG A 92 4.42 3.07 8.47
CA ARG A 92 3.25 2.19 8.60
C ARG A 92 1.97 2.96 8.30
N ILE A 93 1.58 2.94 7.03
CA ILE A 93 0.36 3.58 6.54
C ILE A 93 -0.50 2.59 5.76
N ASP A 94 -1.81 2.80 5.82
CA ASP A 94 -2.78 2.01 5.06
C ASP A 94 -2.71 2.31 3.56
N GLY A 95 -2.16 3.46 3.16
CA GLY A 95 -2.13 3.90 1.76
C GLY A 95 -3.47 4.42 1.23
N GLU A 96 -4.54 4.26 2.01
CA GLU A 96 -5.90 4.70 1.68
C GLU A 96 -6.24 6.08 2.22
N ILE A 97 -6.76 6.95 1.35
CA ILE A 97 -7.22 8.29 1.74
C ILE A 97 -8.67 8.51 1.34
N MET A 98 -9.07 8.14 0.12
CA MET A 98 -10.39 8.45 -0.40
C MET A 98 -11.51 7.70 0.32
N GLU A 99 -11.34 6.42 0.59
CA GLU A 99 -12.38 5.61 1.22
C GLU A 99 -12.64 6.01 2.68
N THR A 100 -11.60 6.38 3.42
CA THR A 100 -11.76 6.88 4.79
C THR A 100 -12.55 8.20 4.85
N LEU A 101 -12.54 8.98 3.75
CA LEU A 101 -13.34 10.19 3.61
C LEU A 101 -14.80 9.91 3.20
N TRP A 102 -15.15 8.69 2.79
CA TRP A 102 -16.54 8.37 2.50
C TRP A 102 -17.41 8.38 3.75
N VAL A 103 -16.87 8.06 4.93
CA VAL A 103 -17.63 8.10 6.20
C VAL A 103 -18.27 9.48 6.44
N PRO A 104 -17.53 10.61 6.45
CA PRO A 104 -18.15 11.92 6.59
C PRO A 104 -19.04 12.31 5.39
N LEU A 105 -18.70 11.90 4.16
CA LEU A 105 -19.52 12.20 2.99
C LEU A 105 -20.86 11.44 2.99
N ASN A 106 -20.90 10.24 3.55
CA ASN A 106 -22.11 9.43 3.67
C ASN A 106 -23.18 10.11 4.54
N ILE A 107 -22.77 10.94 5.50
CA ILE A 107 -23.69 11.71 6.35
C ILE A 107 -24.48 12.73 5.53
N ILE A 108 -23.83 13.41 4.57
CA ILE A 108 -24.46 14.45 3.75
C ILE A 108 -25.07 13.91 2.45
N SER A 109 -24.71 12.68 2.05
CA SER A 109 -25.19 12.04 0.82
C SER A 109 -26.73 12.01 0.70
N PRO A 110 -27.52 11.71 1.75
CA PRO A 110 -28.98 11.81 1.70
C PRO A 110 -29.51 13.19 1.32
N LEU A 111 -28.90 14.25 1.84
CA LEU A 111 -29.29 15.64 1.54
C LEU A 111 -28.89 16.02 0.12
N ALA A 112 -27.69 15.61 -0.30
CA ALA A 112 -27.15 15.88 -1.62
C ALA A 112 -27.95 15.24 -2.78
N ARG A 113 -28.72 14.17 -2.51
CA ARG A 113 -29.50 13.44 -3.53
C ARG A 113 -30.62 14.27 -4.17
N GLY A 114 -31.27 15.15 -3.39
CA GLY A 114 -32.39 15.98 -3.89
C GLY A 114 -31.95 17.33 -4.49
N MET A 115 -30.66 17.65 -4.41
CA MET A 115 -30.13 18.96 -4.82
C MET A 115 -29.91 19.03 -6.34
N GLY A 116 -30.13 20.21 -6.90
CA GLY A 116 -29.71 20.50 -8.28
C GLY A 116 -28.20 20.35 -8.46
N THR A 117 -27.76 19.98 -9.66
CA THR A 117 -26.33 19.64 -9.93
C THR A 117 -25.33 20.71 -9.46
N PRO A 118 -25.54 22.02 -9.71
CA PRO A 118 -24.61 23.05 -9.24
C PRO A 118 -24.54 23.09 -7.70
N HIS A 119 -25.70 23.13 -7.04
CA HIS A 119 -25.77 23.21 -5.58
C HIS A 119 -25.18 21.96 -4.90
N ARG A 120 -25.44 20.78 -5.48
CA ARG A 120 -24.84 19.52 -5.00
C ARG A 120 -23.32 19.57 -5.04
N LYS A 121 -22.71 20.14 -6.09
CA LYS A 121 -21.25 20.27 -6.21
C LYS A 121 -20.70 21.20 -5.13
N GLU A 122 -21.32 22.37 -4.95
CA GLU A 122 -20.91 23.34 -3.93
C GLU A 122 -20.95 22.74 -2.51
N VAL A 123 -22.00 21.97 -2.19
CA VAL A 123 -22.13 21.31 -0.87
C VAL A 123 -21.06 20.24 -0.66
N LEU A 124 -20.78 19.43 -1.68
CA LEU A 124 -19.71 18.42 -1.61
C LEU A 124 -18.33 19.07 -1.47
N ASP A 125 -18.04 20.10 -2.27
CA ASP A 125 -16.78 20.84 -2.22
C ASP A 125 -16.59 21.52 -0.86
N TYR A 126 -17.66 22.11 -0.30
CA TYR A 126 -17.63 22.70 1.04
C TYR A 126 -17.29 21.65 2.11
N GLN A 127 -17.94 20.48 2.09
CA GLN A 127 -17.68 19.41 3.04
C GLN A 127 -16.25 18.86 2.91
N MET A 128 -15.76 18.66 1.68
CA MET A 128 -14.38 18.22 1.44
C MET A 128 -13.37 19.25 1.92
N ASN A 129 -13.65 20.55 1.73
CA ASN A 129 -12.79 21.62 2.21
C ASN A 129 -12.76 21.69 3.75
N ASP A 130 -13.91 21.55 4.42
CA ASP A 130 -13.95 21.44 5.88
C ASP A 130 -13.13 20.24 6.38
N CYS A 131 -13.25 19.08 5.73
CA CYS A 131 -12.41 17.92 6.06
C CYS A 131 -10.91 18.22 5.93
N ASN A 132 -10.50 18.94 4.88
CA ASN A 132 -9.11 19.36 4.68
C ASN A 132 -8.66 20.35 5.76
N PHE A 133 -9.48 21.35 6.08
CA PHE A 133 -9.21 22.31 7.15
C PHE A 133 -9.06 21.63 8.51
N MET A 134 -9.97 20.71 8.85
CA MET A 134 -9.91 19.92 10.07
C MET A 134 -8.64 19.07 10.14
N LYS A 135 -8.19 18.49 9.02
CA LYS A 135 -6.91 17.78 8.94
C LYS A 135 -5.73 18.71 9.21
N MET A 136 -5.71 19.90 8.62
CA MET A 136 -4.64 20.88 8.82
C MET A 136 -4.54 21.31 10.29
N ILE A 137 -5.64 21.71 10.94
CA ILE A 137 -5.58 22.18 12.33
C ILE A 137 -5.29 21.05 13.33
N ARG A 138 -5.62 19.79 12.99
CA ARG A 138 -5.40 18.61 13.85
C ARG A 138 -4.07 17.92 13.58
N ILE A 139 -3.30 18.35 12.57
CA ILE A 139 -2.11 17.64 12.12
C ILE A 139 -1.07 17.48 13.24
N ILE A 140 -0.83 18.53 14.03
CA ILE A 140 0.15 18.52 15.13
C ILE A 140 -0.23 17.45 16.16
N LYS A 141 -1.49 17.44 16.61
CA LYS A 141 -1.97 16.46 17.58
C LYS A 141 -1.88 15.03 17.04
N SER A 142 -2.24 14.84 15.77
CA SER A 142 -2.16 13.53 15.11
C SER A 142 -0.71 13.03 14.99
N LEU A 143 0.20 13.89 14.53
CA LEU A 143 1.62 13.55 14.37
C LEU A 143 2.29 13.26 15.71
N SER A 144 2.03 14.08 16.74
CA SER A 144 2.58 13.86 18.09
C SER A 144 2.14 12.53 18.69
N ARG A 145 0.88 12.11 18.46
CA ARG A 145 0.41 10.79 18.88
C ARG A 145 1.11 9.66 18.10
N LYS A 146 1.08 9.77 16.76
CA LYS A 146 1.68 8.77 15.86
C LYS A 146 3.18 8.59 16.11
N LEU A 147 3.91 9.66 16.43
CA LEU A 147 5.34 9.60 16.75
C LEU A 147 5.59 8.76 18.01
N LYS A 148 4.78 8.92 19.07
CA LYS A 148 4.92 8.11 20.30
C LYS A 148 4.67 6.63 20.02
N GLU A 149 3.63 6.33 19.23
CA GLU A 149 3.31 4.96 18.80
C GLU A 149 4.45 4.37 17.94
N ALA A 150 5.00 5.16 17.01
CA ALA A 150 6.11 4.76 16.16
C ALA A 150 7.39 4.47 16.95
N ILE A 151 7.74 5.29 17.95
CA ILE A 151 8.90 5.06 18.82
C ILE A 151 8.76 3.73 19.56
N LYS A 152 7.59 3.46 20.13
CA LYS A 152 7.31 2.19 20.81
C LYS A 152 7.40 1.01 19.84
N GLY A 153 6.71 1.10 18.70
CA GLY A 153 6.70 0.05 17.69
C GLY A 153 8.07 -0.22 17.09
N ALA A 154 8.92 0.80 16.94
CA ALA A 154 10.29 0.66 16.47
C ALA A 154 11.15 -0.12 17.48
N ALA A 155 11.02 0.16 18.78
CA ALA A 155 11.73 -0.58 19.82
C ALA A 155 11.32 -2.07 19.84
N GLU A 156 10.01 -2.35 19.77
CA GLU A 156 9.48 -3.72 19.72
C GLU A 156 9.94 -4.48 18.47
N SER A 157 9.84 -3.84 17.30
CA SER A 157 10.24 -4.44 16.02
C SER A 157 11.74 -4.69 15.96
N LYS A 158 12.56 -3.78 16.52
CA LYS A 158 14.01 -3.92 16.59
C LYS A 158 14.43 -5.11 17.45
N LEU A 159 13.78 -5.28 18.61
CA LEU A 159 14.03 -6.44 19.48
C LEU A 159 13.65 -7.76 18.79
N ALA A 160 12.47 -7.80 18.15
CA ALA A 160 12.04 -8.98 17.40
C ALA A 160 13.00 -9.32 16.24
N PHE A 161 13.46 -8.30 15.52
CA PHE A 161 14.45 -8.47 14.45
C PHE A 161 15.77 -9.04 14.97
N TYR A 162 16.31 -8.51 16.07
CA TYR A 162 17.55 -9.05 16.65
C TYR A 162 17.41 -10.50 17.10
N ASN A 163 16.32 -10.83 17.79
CA ASN A 163 16.07 -12.20 18.22
C ASN A 163 16.00 -13.17 17.04
N LEU A 164 15.38 -12.76 15.92
CA LEU A 164 15.36 -13.57 14.70
C LEU A 164 16.76 -13.71 14.10
N ASN A 165 17.51 -12.61 14.03
CA ASN A 165 18.82 -12.57 13.41
C ASN A 165 19.85 -13.42 14.18
N GLU A 166 19.78 -13.42 15.51
CA GLU A 166 20.65 -14.25 16.37
C GLU A 166 20.42 -15.76 16.17
N THR A 167 19.22 -16.16 15.73
CA THR A 167 18.90 -17.56 15.46
C THR A 167 19.16 -18.00 14.01
N ALA A 168 19.43 -17.05 13.12
CA ALA A 168 19.67 -17.32 11.70
C ALA A 168 21.13 -17.73 11.44
N ASN A 169 21.36 -18.44 10.34
CA ASN A 169 22.73 -18.74 9.90
C ASN A 169 23.43 -17.44 9.47
N PRO A 170 24.61 -17.07 10.02
CA PRO A 170 25.32 -15.85 9.67
C PRO A 170 25.57 -15.66 8.16
N ASP A 171 25.86 -16.74 7.43
CA ASP A 171 26.11 -16.66 5.99
C ASP A 171 24.83 -16.29 5.22
N MET A 172 23.68 -16.77 5.69
CA MET A 172 22.37 -16.43 5.11
C MET A 172 21.99 -14.98 5.41
N VAL A 173 22.33 -14.47 6.60
CA VAL A 173 22.09 -13.07 6.96
C VAL A 173 22.85 -12.14 6.01
N ILE A 174 24.14 -12.42 5.77
CA ILE A 174 24.98 -11.64 4.84
C ILE A 174 24.38 -11.68 3.43
N LEU A 175 23.93 -12.85 2.99
CA LEU A 175 23.29 -13.01 1.68
C LEU A 175 22.00 -12.17 1.59
N TRP A 176 21.09 -12.29 2.55
CA TRP A 176 19.81 -11.59 2.55
C TRP A 176 19.96 -10.07 2.64
N GLU A 177 20.93 -9.57 3.41
CA GLU A 177 21.24 -8.13 3.47
C GLU A 177 21.71 -7.58 2.11
N ALA A 178 22.51 -8.36 1.38
CA ALA A 178 22.96 -8.01 0.03
C ALA A 178 21.80 -8.06 -0.98
N GLU A 179 20.96 -9.10 -0.92
CA GLU A 179 19.77 -9.23 -1.77
C GLU A 179 18.76 -8.10 -1.52
N GLU A 180 18.48 -7.77 -0.26
CA GLU A 180 17.61 -6.66 0.13
C GLU A 180 18.12 -5.34 -0.47
N THR A 181 19.40 -5.04 -0.28
CA THR A 181 20.01 -3.80 -0.78
C THR A 181 19.83 -3.70 -2.30
N LEU A 182 20.16 -4.77 -3.04
CA LEU A 182 20.04 -4.80 -4.50
C LEU A 182 18.58 -4.70 -4.95
N ALA A 183 17.64 -5.32 -4.23
CA ALA A 183 16.22 -5.26 -4.54
C ALA A 183 15.68 -3.82 -4.44
N HIS A 184 16.00 -3.10 -3.36
CA HIS A 184 15.54 -1.72 -3.17
C HIS A 184 16.19 -0.74 -4.13
N GLU A 185 17.46 -0.93 -4.49
CA GLU A 185 18.13 -0.11 -5.52
C GLU A 185 17.47 -0.23 -6.89
N ASN A 186 16.99 -1.43 -7.24
CA ASN A 186 16.40 -1.70 -8.55
C ASN A 186 14.87 -1.50 -8.61
N ARG A 187 14.18 -1.46 -7.46
CA ARG A 187 12.71 -1.36 -7.35
C ARG A 187 12.08 -0.28 -8.23
N ALA A 188 12.70 0.89 -8.30
CA ALA A 188 12.16 2.03 -9.07
C ALA A 188 12.19 1.79 -10.59
N LYS A 189 13.09 0.92 -11.07
CA LYS A 189 13.21 0.53 -12.48
C LYS A 189 12.39 -0.72 -12.77
N ASP A 190 12.46 -1.70 -11.88
CA ASP A 190 11.76 -2.97 -12.01
C ASP A 190 11.17 -3.39 -10.66
N SER A 191 9.85 -3.49 -10.60
CA SER A 191 9.18 -3.94 -9.38
C SER A 191 9.43 -5.41 -9.08
N THR A 192 9.78 -6.25 -10.06
CA THR A 192 10.06 -7.68 -9.83
C THR A 192 11.31 -7.93 -8.99
N ALA A 193 12.19 -6.93 -8.84
CA ALA A 193 13.31 -6.98 -7.92
C ALA A 193 12.89 -7.29 -6.46
N MET A 194 11.64 -6.97 -6.10
CA MET A 194 11.09 -7.20 -4.77
C MET A 194 10.59 -8.62 -4.53
N ASP A 195 10.63 -9.50 -5.54
CA ASP A 195 10.13 -10.88 -5.44
C ASP A 195 10.97 -11.74 -4.48
N ILE A 196 12.16 -11.26 -4.07
CA ILE A 196 12.97 -11.88 -3.02
C ILE A 196 12.21 -12.05 -1.69
N TYR A 197 11.18 -11.23 -1.45
CA TYR A 197 10.34 -11.31 -0.25
C TYR A 197 9.17 -12.30 -0.40
N GLU A 198 9.00 -12.93 -1.55
CA GLU A 198 8.01 -13.99 -1.72
C GLU A 198 8.45 -15.25 -0.98
N VAL A 199 7.62 -15.71 -0.05
CA VAL A 199 7.88 -16.95 0.68
C VAL A 199 7.25 -18.11 -0.07
N TRP A 200 8.09 -18.86 -0.79
CA TRP A 200 7.69 -20.11 -1.41
C TRP A 200 7.80 -21.23 -0.38
N LEU A 201 6.66 -21.63 0.19
CA LEU A 201 6.58 -22.88 0.94
C LEU A 201 6.41 -24.02 -0.07
N GLU A 202 7.43 -24.86 -0.18
CA GLU A 202 7.25 -26.15 -0.85
C GLU A 202 6.12 -26.89 -0.14
N ARG A 203 5.04 -27.16 -0.88
CA ARG A 203 4.01 -28.06 -0.39
C ARG A 203 4.64 -29.44 -0.35
N GLU A 204 4.76 -30.03 0.83
CA GLU A 204 5.01 -31.47 0.92
C GLU A 204 3.98 -32.16 0.02
N VAL A 205 4.49 -32.89 -0.96
CA VAL A 205 3.67 -33.77 -1.79
C VAL A 205 3.15 -34.83 -0.82
N SER A 206 1.87 -34.76 -0.47
CA SER A 206 1.24 -35.82 0.30
C SER A 206 1.34 -37.09 -0.54
N SER A 207 2.26 -37.97 -0.19
CA SER A 207 2.34 -39.30 -0.78
C SER A 207 0.99 -39.97 -0.57
N PHE A 208 0.29 -40.23 -1.67
CA PHE A 208 -0.93 -41.04 -1.66
C PHE A 208 -0.57 -42.45 -1.21
N ILE A 209 -0.77 -42.75 0.08
CA ILE A 209 -0.83 -44.12 0.55
C ILE A 209 -2.26 -44.59 0.29
N GLY A 210 -2.45 -45.26 -0.85
CA GLY A 210 -3.74 -45.86 -1.20
C GLY A 210 -4.05 -47.02 -0.26
N PHE A 211 -5.10 -46.90 0.54
CA PHE A 211 -5.74 -48.03 1.20
C PHE A 211 -6.96 -48.48 0.39
N PRO A 212 -7.22 -49.80 0.29
CA PRO A 212 -8.27 -50.33 -0.57
C PRO A 212 -9.66 -50.11 0.06
N ALA A 213 -10.56 -49.62 -0.80
CA ALA A 213 -12.02 -49.60 -0.67
C ALA A 213 -12.63 -48.80 0.50
N GLY A 214 -13.18 -47.63 0.16
CA GLY A 214 -14.46 -47.20 0.74
C GLY A 214 -14.43 -46.17 1.87
N LEU A 215 -13.57 -45.14 1.81
CA LEU A 215 -13.84 -43.87 2.50
C LEU A 215 -13.00 -42.74 1.90
N THR A 216 -13.59 -41.91 1.03
CA THR A 216 -12.94 -40.67 0.58
C THR A 216 -13.19 -39.58 1.62
N ILE A 217 -12.26 -39.41 2.56
CA ILE A 217 -12.22 -38.19 3.37
C ILE A 217 -11.51 -37.13 2.54
N LEU A 218 -12.28 -36.18 1.98
CA LEU A 218 -11.72 -34.93 1.48
C LEU A 218 -11.26 -34.10 2.68
N LEU A 219 -10.01 -34.28 3.11
CA LEU A 219 -9.35 -33.31 3.97
C LEU A 219 -9.02 -32.07 3.13
N TYR A 220 -9.97 -31.13 3.06
CA TYR A 220 -9.69 -29.78 2.60
C TYR A 220 -8.77 -29.09 3.62
N SER A 221 -7.46 -29.12 3.40
CA SER A 221 -6.55 -28.19 4.05
C SER A 221 -6.65 -26.84 3.34
N SER A 222 -7.70 -26.09 3.62
CA SER A 222 -7.71 -24.65 3.37
C SER A 222 -6.96 -23.98 4.51
N ASN A 223 -5.66 -23.77 4.36
CA ASN A 223 -4.93 -22.83 5.19
C ASN A 223 -4.23 -21.80 4.31
N LYS A 224 -4.91 -20.68 4.09
CA LYS A 224 -4.25 -19.38 3.94
C LYS A 224 -3.45 -19.15 5.23
N LYS A 225 -2.16 -19.45 5.22
CA LYS A 225 -1.25 -18.83 6.18
C LYS A 225 -0.86 -17.49 5.61
N THR A 226 -1.60 -16.45 6.01
CA THR A 226 -1.01 -15.12 6.12
C THR A 226 0.20 -15.26 7.04
N ALA A 227 1.40 -14.93 6.58
CA ALA A 227 2.51 -14.59 7.47
C ALA A 227 2.13 -13.28 8.17
N GLY A 228 1.27 -13.42 9.19
CA GLY A 228 0.81 -12.37 10.07
C GLY A 228 1.00 -12.89 11.48
N VAL A 229 1.81 -12.17 12.26
CA VAL A 229 1.93 -12.34 13.71
C VAL A 229 0.52 -12.35 14.30
N ALA A 230 0.11 -13.48 14.88
CA ALA A 230 -1.13 -13.56 15.63
C ALA A 230 -1.03 -12.65 16.88
N PRO A 231 -2.07 -11.89 17.24
CA PRO A 231 -2.06 -11.14 18.48
C PRO A 231 -2.04 -12.11 19.66
N VAL A 232 -1.13 -11.89 20.61
CA VAL A 232 -1.06 -12.62 21.88
C VAL A 232 -2.36 -12.39 22.64
N ALA A 233 -3.19 -13.43 22.75
CA ALA A 233 -4.33 -13.44 23.65
C ALA A 233 -3.80 -13.44 25.10
N GLY A 234 -4.08 -12.37 25.83
CA GLY A 234 -3.76 -12.29 27.25
C GLY A 234 -4.47 -13.37 28.05
N SER A 235 -3.70 -14.19 28.75
CA SER A 235 -4.19 -15.11 29.77
C SER A 235 -4.81 -14.30 30.91
N LYS A 236 -6.11 -14.49 31.16
CA LYS A 236 -6.72 -14.20 32.46
C LYS A 236 -6.71 -15.48 33.28
N SER A 237 -6.24 -15.39 34.51
CA SER A 237 -6.49 -16.36 35.58
C SER A 237 -6.01 -15.80 36.92
N PRO A 238 -6.63 -16.17 38.06
CA PRO A 238 -8.06 -16.35 38.36
C PRO A 238 -8.70 -15.05 38.91
#